data_AF-A0A519FDM1-F1
#
_entry.id   AF-A0A519FDM1-F1
#
_cell.length_a   1.000
_cell.length_b   1.000
_cell.length_c   1.000
_cell.angle_alpha   90.00
_cell.angle_beta   90.00
_cell.angle_gamma   90.00
#
_symmetry.space_group_name_H-M   'P 1'
#
loop_
_entity.id
_entity.type
_entity.pdbx_description
1 polymer ?
#
loop_
_entity_poly.entity_id
_entity_poly.type
_entity_poly.pdbx_seq_one_letter_code
_entity_poly.pdbx_strand_id
1 'polypeptide(L)'
;AGGPLAVVQEGDFIELDCATGRLHLDIPEAELTARLADWQAPPQLLIGGYRQLYIDHVMQADQGCDFDFLVGMRGSEVPRHSH
;
A
#
# COMPACT_ATOMS: atom_id res chain seq x y z
N ALA A 1 2.85 3.55 -1.15
CA ALA A 1 1.73 4.16 -1.87
C ALA A 1 1.18 5.32 -1.05
N GLY A 2 1.02 6.51 -1.64
CA GLY A 2 0.49 7.72 -0.99
C GLY A 2 -1.01 7.84 -1.14
N GLY A 3 -1.77 7.10 -0.32
CA GLY A 3 -3.23 7.19 -0.31
C GLY A 3 -3.75 8.43 0.45
N PRO A 4 -5.08 8.66 0.48
CA PRO A 4 -5.69 9.79 1.18
C PRO A 4 -5.33 9.90 2.68
N LEU A 5 -5.03 8.76 3.33
CA LEU A 5 -4.56 8.74 4.71
C LEU A 5 -3.23 9.49 4.91
N ALA A 6 -2.41 9.56 3.86
CA ALA A 6 -1.07 10.13 3.93
C ALA A 6 -1.05 11.66 4.08
N VAL A 7 -2.21 12.31 3.91
CA VAL A 7 -2.38 13.78 3.94
C VAL A 7 -3.34 14.26 5.03
N VAL A 8 -3.78 13.37 5.91
CA VAL A 8 -4.56 13.72 7.10
C VAL A 8 -3.67 14.53 8.04
N GLN A 9 -4.23 15.62 8.58
CA GLN A 9 -3.58 16.53 9.51
C GLN A 9 -4.32 16.56 10.85
N GLU A 10 -3.63 17.00 11.90
CA GLU A 10 -4.26 17.17 13.22
C GLU A 10 -5.41 18.19 13.14
N GLY A 11 -6.58 17.81 13.66
CA GLY A 11 -7.77 18.64 13.66
C GLY A 11 -8.71 18.41 12.47
N ASP A 12 -8.35 17.60 11.48
CA ASP A 12 -9.27 17.22 10.42
C ASP A 12 -10.44 16.38 10.96
N PHE A 13 -11.64 16.59 10.42
CA PHE A 13 -12.81 15.80 10.75
C PHE A 13 -12.82 14.49 9.96
N ILE A 14 -13.10 13.39 10.65
CA ILE A 14 -13.24 12.05 10.05
C ILE A 14 -14.61 11.50 10.41
N GLU A 15 -15.38 11.16 9.39
CA GLU A 15 -16.68 10.50 9.52
C GLU A 15 -16.50 8.98 9.44
N LEU A 16 -17.03 8.27 10.44
CA LEU A 16 -17.10 6.80 10.46
C LEU A 16 -18.56 6.36 10.54
N ASP A 17 -19.00 5.64 9.52
CA ASP A 17 -20.28 4.93 9.50
C ASP A 17 -20.03 3.43 9.36
N CYS A 18 -20.10 2.71 10.48
CA CYS A 18 -19.91 1.27 10.53
C CYS A 18 -21.07 0.48 9.90
N ALA A 19 -22.28 1.07 9.82
CA ALA A 19 -23.44 0.38 9.27
C ALA A 19 -23.35 0.31 7.73
N THR A 20 -22.84 1.36 7.10
CA THR A 20 -22.61 1.39 5.65
C THR A 20 -21.17 1.00 5.25
N GLY A 21 -20.26 0.90 6.22
CA GLY A 21 -18.85 0.61 5.97
C GLY A 21 -18.09 1.79 5.37
N ARG A 22 -18.50 3.02 5.67
CA ARG A 22 -17.91 4.25 5.12
C ARG A 22 -16.92 4.87 6.12
N LEU A 23 -15.72 5.16 5.64
CA LEU A 23 -14.73 5.98 6.32
C LEU A 23 -14.39 7.16 5.41
N HIS A 24 -14.60 8.39 5.87
CA HIS A 24 -14.48 9.60 5.06
C HIS A 24 -13.72 10.70 5.79
N LEU A 25 -12.82 11.37 5.08
CA LEU A 25 -12.13 12.57 5.53
C LEU A 25 -12.94 13.79 5.07
N ASP A 26 -13.49 14.54 6.03
CA ASP A 26 -14.39 15.68 5.79
C ASP A 26 -13.57 16.96 5.53
N ILE A 27 -12.97 17.02 4.35
CA ILE A 27 -12.32 18.21 3.81
C ILE A 27 -12.78 18.46 2.36
N PRO A 28 -12.76 19.72 1.88
CA PRO A 28 -13.05 20.01 0.48
C PRO A 28 -12.11 19.26 -0.48
N GLU A 29 -12.63 18.80 -1.62
CA GLU A 29 -11.83 18.08 -2.63
C GLU A 29 -10.63 18.89 -3.14
N ALA A 30 -10.78 20.23 -3.23
CA ALA A 30 -9.69 21.13 -3.58
C ALA A 30 -8.53 21.09 -2.57
N GLU A 31 -8.85 21.00 -1.27
CA GLU A 31 -7.85 20.89 -0.20
C GLU A 31 -7.17 19.51 -0.24
N LEU A 32 -7.96 18.44 -0.39
CA LEU A 32 -7.42 17.09 -0.54
C LEU A 32 -6.44 16.99 -1.71
N THR A 33 -6.80 17.56 -2.86
CA THR A 33 -5.96 17.58 -4.06
C THR A 33 -4.68 18.39 -3.84
N ALA A 34 -4.77 19.55 -3.19
CA ALA A 34 -3.61 20.37 -2.86
C ALA A 34 -2.64 19.63 -1.94
N ARG A 35 -3.14 19.01 -0.86
CA ARG A 35 -2.29 18.25 0.06
C ARG A 35 -1.67 17.02 -0.58
N LEU A 36 -2.38 16.33 -1.46
CA LEU A 36 -1.84 15.19 -2.22
C LEU A 36 -0.74 15.63 -3.21
N ALA A 37 -0.86 16.82 -3.80
CA ALA A 37 0.17 17.36 -4.68
C ALA A 37 1.46 17.70 -3.92
N ASP A 38 1.34 18.17 -2.67
CA ASP A 38 2.47 18.50 -1.80
C ASP A 38 3.05 17.27 -1.08
N TRP A 39 2.38 16.12 -1.14
CA TRP A 39 2.80 14.92 -0.43
C TRP A 39 4.07 14.32 -1.02
N GLN A 40 5.07 14.13 -0.16
CA GLN A 40 6.31 13.43 -0.50
C GLN A 40 6.42 12.15 0.33
N ALA A 41 6.69 11.04 -0.35
CA ALA A 41 6.93 9.78 0.31
C ALA A 41 8.18 9.90 1.22
N PRO A 42 8.13 9.36 2.46
CA PRO A 42 9.29 9.35 3.31
C PRO A 42 10.45 8.58 2.65
N PRO A 43 11.71 9.02 2.86
CA PRO A 43 12.86 8.40 2.21
C PRO A 43 12.97 6.92 2.58
N GLN A 44 13.32 6.09 1.59
CA GLN A 44 13.63 4.68 1.85
C GLN A 44 14.93 4.60 2.63
N LEU A 45 14.82 4.31 3.94
CA LEU A 45 15.96 4.32 4.86
C LEU A 45 16.92 3.14 4.66
N LEU A 46 16.59 2.16 3.81
CA LEU A 46 17.21 0.84 3.84
C LEU A 46 17.41 0.30 2.44
N ILE A 47 18.64 -0.17 2.20
CA ILE A 47 19.11 -0.59 0.88
C ILE A 47 19.47 -2.08 0.95
N GLY A 48 18.81 -2.89 0.13
CA GLY A 48 19.19 -4.28 -0.16
C GLY A 48 18.54 -5.37 0.70
N GLY A 49 18.90 -6.63 0.37
CA GLY A 49 18.44 -7.83 1.05
C GLY A 49 16.93 -8.11 0.92
N TYR A 50 16.42 -8.95 1.83
CA TYR A 50 15.00 -9.29 1.88
C TYR A 50 14.09 -8.07 2.06
N ARG A 51 14.56 -7.03 2.76
CA ARG A 51 13.75 -5.84 3.01
C ARG A 51 13.51 -5.01 1.75
N GLN A 52 14.50 -4.93 0.86
CA GLN A 52 14.32 -4.34 -0.47
C GLN A 52 13.32 -5.16 -1.28
N LEU A 53 13.51 -6.49 -1.36
CA LEU A 53 12.57 -7.40 -2.02
C LEU A 53 11.13 -7.19 -1.50
N TYR A 54 10.97 -7.08 -0.18
CA TYR A 54 9.67 -6.88 0.43
C TYR A 54 9.03 -5.55 0.04
N ILE A 55 9.76 -4.44 0.16
CA ILE A 55 9.26 -3.11 -0.19
C ILE A 55 8.86 -3.03 -1.66
N ASP A 56 9.65 -3.66 -2.53
CA ASP A 56 9.47 -3.57 -3.99
C ASP A 56 8.32 -4.46 -4.50
N HIS A 57 8.08 -5.61 -3.86
CA HIS A 57 7.19 -6.64 -4.40
C HIS A 57 5.92 -6.90 -3.57
N VAL A 58 5.81 -6.38 -2.34
CA VAL A 58 4.61 -6.63 -1.52
C VAL A 58 3.39 -5.89 -2.09
N MET A 59 2.31 -6.65 -2.29
CA MET A 59 1.02 -6.13 -2.75
C MET A 59 0.27 -5.42 -1.62
N GLN A 60 -0.72 -4.59 -1.98
CA GLN A 60 -1.53 -3.89 -0.99
C GLN A 60 -2.42 -4.85 -0.18
N ALA A 61 -2.90 -4.40 0.97
CA ALA A 61 -3.65 -5.24 1.91
C ALA A 61 -4.99 -5.73 1.35
N ASP A 62 -5.65 -4.93 0.51
CA ASP A 62 -6.84 -5.34 -0.24
C ASP A 62 -6.57 -6.47 -1.24
N GLN A 63 -5.30 -6.69 -1.59
CA GLN A 63 -4.84 -7.77 -2.46
C GLN A 63 -4.21 -8.95 -1.69
N GLY A 64 -4.23 -8.94 -0.35
CA GLY A 64 -3.79 -10.06 0.48
C GLY A 64 -2.34 -10.04 0.94
N CYS A 65 -1.61 -8.93 0.75
CA CYS A 65 -0.22 -8.76 1.23
C CYS A 65 0.79 -9.82 0.75
N ASP A 66 0.57 -10.44 -0.42
CA ASP A 66 1.53 -11.38 -1.02
C ASP A 66 2.63 -10.64 -1.80
N PHE A 67 3.66 -11.36 -2.27
CA PHE A 67 4.53 -10.83 -3.32
C PHE A 67 3.87 -10.98 -4.68
N ASP A 68 3.98 -9.94 -5.51
CA ASP A 68 3.43 -9.93 -6.88
C ASP A 68 3.87 -11.14 -7.73
N PHE A 69 5.13 -11.55 -7.61
CA PHE A 69 5.71 -12.70 -8.30
C PHE A 69 5.37 -14.05 -7.64
N LEU A 70 4.75 -14.03 -6.47
CA LEU A 70 4.33 -15.22 -5.73
C LEU A 70 2.89 -15.66 -6.00
N VAL A 71 2.04 -14.78 -6.53
CA VAL A 71 0.63 -15.07 -6.81
C VAL A 71 0.45 -16.29 -7.74
N GLY A 72 -0.49 -17.16 -7.39
CA GLY A 72 -0.92 -18.31 -8.20
C GLY A 72 -0.26 -19.65 -7.84
N MET A 73 -0.46 -20.66 -8.69
CA MET A 73 0.05 -22.01 -8.52
C MET A 73 1.23 -22.28 -9.46
N ARG A 74 2.33 -22.84 -8.94
CA ARG A 74 3.55 -23.18 -9.72
C ARG A 74 3.61 -24.63 -10.19
N GLY A 75 2.54 -25.39 -9.96
CA GLY A 75 2.48 -26.81 -10.28
C GLY A 75 3.47 -27.66 -9.48
N SER A 76 3.69 -28.89 -9.93
CA SER A 76 4.53 -29.89 -9.28
C SER A 76 5.43 -30.61 -10.28
N GLU A 77 5.85 -29.91 -11.35
CA GLU A 77 6.74 -30.47 -12.35
C GLU A 77 8.07 -30.89 -11.72
N VAL A 78 8.54 -32.10 -12.07
CA VAL A 78 9.80 -32.63 -11.55
C VAL A 78 10.96 -31.86 -12.19
N PRO A 79 11.85 -31.23 -11.40
CA PRO A 79 13.00 -30.51 -11.93
C PRO A 79 13.96 -31.41 -12.69
N ARG A 80 14.85 -30.79 -13.46
CA ARG A 80 15.98 -31.50 -14.10
C ARG A 80 16.80 -32.26 -13.06
N HIS A 81 17.36 -33.40 -13.46
CA HIS A 81 18.31 -34.14 -12.65
C HIS A 81 19.46 -33.23 -12.22
N SER A 82 19.83 -33.31 -10.93
CA SER A 82 20.83 -32.45 -10.32
C SER A 82 22.27 -32.76 -10.75
N HIS A 83 22.47 -33.83 -11.53
CA HIS A 83 23.74 -34.36 -11.99
C HIS A 83 23.62 -34.88 -13.43
#